data_AF-A0A8J6D9B4-F1
#
_entry.id   AF-A0A8J6D9B4-F1
#
_cell.length_a   1.000
_cell.length_b   1.000
_cell.length_c   1.000
_cell.angle_alpha   90.00
_cell.angle_beta   90.00
_cell.angle_gamma   90.00
#
_symmetry.space_group_name_H-M   'P 1'
#
loop_
_entity.id
_entity.type
_entity.pdbx_description
1 polymer ?
#
loop_
_entity_poly.entity_id
_entity_poly.type
_entity_poly.pdbx_seq_one_letter_code
_entity_poly.pdbx_strand_id
1 'polypeptide(L)' 'MVTLAWVSNDSARRASLKIRRSGLMKKMSELTTLCGNRACLIIYSPDESEPIVWLSR' A
#
# COMPACT_ATOMS: atom_id res chain seq x y z
N MET A 1 -0.37 15.65 11.76
CA MET A 1 0.66 15.77 10.70
C MET A 1 1.38 14.42 10.60
N VAL A 2 1.61 13.88 9.40
CA VAL A 2 2.30 12.58 9.22
C VAL A 2 3.78 12.85 9.01
N THR A 3 4.65 12.26 9.85
CA THR A 3 6.10 12.28 9.64
C THR A 3 6.47 11.19 8.63
N LEU A 4 7.13 11.58 7.54
CA LEU A 4 7.65 10.64 6.54
C LEU A 4 9.06 10.20 6.94
N ALA A 5 9.15 9.30 7.91
CA ALA A 5 10.39 8.71 8.38
C ALA A 5 10.19 7.20 8.61
N TRP A 6 11.30 6.48 8.73
CA TRP A 6 11.27 5.06 9.10
C TRP A 6 10.66 4.87 10.49
N VAL A 7 9.76 3.88 10.61
CA VAL A 7 9.20 3.49 11.91
C VAL A 7 10.10 2.43 12.53
N SER A 8 10.93 2.83 13.49
CA SER A 8 11.93 1.95 14.13
C SER A 8 11.32 0.82 14.95
N ASN A 9 10.11 1.00 15.51
CA ASN A 9 9.41 -0.07 16.20
C ASN A 9 8.78 -1.03 15.19
N ASP A 10 9.25 -2.28 15.16
CA ASP A 10 8.84 -3.30 14.19
C ASP A 10 7.34 -3.64 14.27
N SER A 11 6.80 -3.76 15.48
CA SER A 11 5.37 -4.06 15.68
C SER A 11 4.49 -2.92 15.16
N ALA A 12 4.85 -1.68 15.50
CA ALA A 12 4.16 -0.49 15.01
C ALA A 12 4.27 -0.33 13.49
N ARG A 13 5.46 -0.62 12.93
CA ARG A 13 5.70 -0.59 11.48
C ARG A 13 4.82 -1.60 10.75
N ARG A 14 4.78 -2.86 11.22
CA ARG A 14 3.97 -3.93 10.62
C ARG A 14 2.47 -3.62 10.69
N ALA A 15 2.00 -3.14 11.84
CA ALA A 15 0.60 -2.71 11.99
C ALA A 15 0.26 -1.54 11.05
N SER A 16 1.14 -0.54 10.97
CA SER A 16 0.95 0.62 10.09
C SER A 16 0.95 0.21 8.61
N LEU A 17 1.86 -0.66 8.19
CA LEU A 17 1.92 -1.19 6.83
C LEU A 17 0.62 -1.91 6.44
N LYS A 18 0.08 -2.77 7.33
CA LYS A 18 -1.19 -3.47 7.09
C LYS A 18 -2.37 -2.51 6.86
N ILE A 19 -2.44 -1.42 7.61
CA ILE A 19 -3.51 -0.42 7.48
C ILE A 19 -3.30 0.43 6.22
N ARG A 20 -2.09 0.97 6.03
CA ARG A 20 -1.76 1.88 4.93
C ARG A 20 -1.85 1.20 3.57
N ARG A 21 -1.41 -0.06 3.44
CA ARG A 21 -1.51 -0.81 2.17
C ARG A 21 -2.96 -0.98 1.74
N SER A 22 -3.87 -1.26 2.68
CA SER A 22 -5.30 -1.41 2.40
C SER A 22 -5.91 -0.09 1.93
N GLY A 23 -5.60 1.00 2.64
CA GLY A 23 -6.01 2.34 2.22
C GLY A 23 -5.47 2.74 0.84
N LEU A 24 -4.21 2.42 0.56
CA LEU A 24 -3.56 2.71 -0.72
C LEU A 24 -4.22 1.94 -1.87
N MET A 25 -4.47 0.64 -1.70
CA MET A 25 -5.18 -0.17 -2.72
C MET A 25 -6.59 0.38 -2.99
N LYS A 26 -7.33 0.79 -1.95
CA LYS A 26 -8.64 1.41 -2.11
C LYS A 26 -8.55 2.70 -2.92
N LYS A 27 -7.60 3.58 -2.60
CA LYS A 27 -7.37 4.84 -3.32
C LYS A 27 -6.99 4.60 -4.78
N MET A 28 -6.20 3.55 -5.05
CA MET A 28 -5.85 3.17 -6.42
C MET A 28 -7.06 2.69 -7.21
N SER A 29 -7.94 1.89 -6.59
CA SER A 29 -9.21 1.48 -7.18
C SER A 29 -10.11 2.67 -7.47
N GLU A 30 -10.22 3.64 -6.55
CA GLU A 30 -10.99 4.87 -6.74
C GLU A 30 -10.42 5.70 -7.91
N LEU A 31 -9.10 5.89 -7.95
CA LEU A 31 -8.43 6.65 -8.99
C LEU A 31 -8.66 6.07 -10.39
N THR A 32 -8.42 4.76 -10.55
CA THR A 32 -8.60 4.05 -11.82
C THR A 32 -10.07 4.05 -12.26
N THR A 33 -11.01 3.96 -11.32
CA THR A 33 -12.45 4.07 -11.60
C THR A 33 -12.85 5.47 -12.05
N LEU A 34 -12.36 6.52 -11.38
CA LEU A 34 -12.74 7.91 -11.66
C LEU A 34 -12.09 8.46 -12.93
N CYS A 35 -10.86 8.07 -13.22
CA CYS A 35 -10.08 8.63 -14.31
C CYS A 35 -9.97 7.70 -15.53
N GLY A 36 -10.53 6.48 -15.47
CA GLY A 36 -10.60 5.55 -16.61
C GLY A 36 -9.24 5.05 -17.11
N ASN A 37 -8.22 5.08 -16.26
CA ASN A 37 -6.87 4.67 -16.58
C ASN A 37 -6.52 3.33 -15.91
N ARG A 38 -5.66 2.55 -16.60
CA ARG A 38 -5.14 1.28 -16.07
C ARG A 38 -3.92 1.55 -15.21
N ALA A 39 -3.78 0.79 -14.12
CA ALA A 39 -2.63 0.90 -13.26
C ALA A 39 -2.33 -0.40 -12.50
N CYS A 40 -1.14 -0.44 -11.94
CA CYS A 40 -0.61 -1.55 -11.15
C CYS A 40 0.03 -0.99 -9.88
N LEU A 41 -0.10 -1.75 -8.79
CA LEU A 41 0.57 -1.48 -7.53
C LEU A 41 1.33 -2.74 -7.09
N ILE A 42 2.62 -2.59 -6.80
CA ILE A 42 3.50 -3.65 -6.28
C ILE A 42 4.09 -3.14 -4.96
N ILE A 43 3.88 -3.87 -3.87
CA ILE A 43 4.37 -3.51 -2.54
C ILE A 43 5.25 -4.63 -2.01
N TYR A 44 6.51 -4.29 -1.71
CA TYR A 44 7.45 -5.16 -1.01
C TYR A 44 7.43 -4.86 0.50
N SER A 45 7.57 -5.90 1.30
CA SER A 45 7.65 -5.80 2.76
C SER A 45 8.79 -6.66 3.27
N PRO A 46 9.59 -6.21 4.26
CA PRO A 46 10.58 -7.07 4.91
C PRO A 46 9.96 -8.29 5.61
N ASP A 47 8.68 -8.19 5.99
CA ASP A 47 7.95 -9.23 6.73
C ASP A 47 7.27 -10.26 5.79
N GLU A 48 7.29 -10.06 4.47
CA GLU A 48 6.59 -10.90 3.50
C GLU A 48 7.58 -11.41 2.44
N SER A 49 7.57 -12.72 2.16
CA SER A 49 8.48 -13.31 1.16
C SER A 49 8.09 -12.95 -0.27
N GLU A 50 6.80 -12.75 -0.51
CA GLU A 50 6.23 -12.39 -1.81
C GLU A 50 5.64 -10.99 -1.77
N PRO A 51 5.78 -10.20 -2.85
CA PRO A 51 5.16 -8.88 -2.91
C PRO A 51 3.64 -8.99 -3.01
N ILE A 52 2.96 -7.98 -2.47
CA ILE A 52 1.55 -7.77 -2.77
C ILE A 52 1.45 -7.10 -4.14
N VAL A 53 0.69 -7.74 -5.03
CA VAL A 53 0.41 -7.23 -6.37
C VAL A 53 -1.08 -6.93 -6.48
N TRP A 54 -1.41 -5.72 -6.88
CA TRP A 54 -2.76 -5.30 -7.26
C TRP A 54 -2.74 -4.75 -8.68
N LEU A 55 -3.74 -5.15 -9.47
CA LEU A 55 -3.89 -4.75 -10.87
C LEU A 55 -5.30 -4.18 -11.04
N SER A 56 -5.41 -3.04 -11.72
CA SER A 56 -6.72 -2.54 -12.15
C SER A 56 -7.29 -3.48 -13.21
N ARG A 57 -8.62 -3.65 -13.20
CA ARG A 57 -9.32 -4.34 -14.29
C ARG A 57 -9.32 -3.51 -15.56
#